data_AF-A0A811AQW8-F1
#
_entry.id   AF-A0A811AQW8-F1
#
_cell.length_a   1.000
_cell.length_b   1.000
_cell.length_c   1.000
_cell.angle_alpha   90.00
_cell.angle_beta   90.00
_cell.angle_gamma   90.00
#
_symmetry.space_group_name_H-M   'P 1'
#
loop_
_entity.id
_entity.type
_entity.pdbx_description
1 polymer ?
#
loop_
_entity_poly.entity_id
_entity_poly.type
_entity_poly.pdbx_seq_one_letter_code
_entity_poly.pdbx_strand_id
1 'polypeptide(L)'
;MAKANSSFSEVQIARRIKEGRGQGHGKDYIPWLTVQEVPSSGRSHRIYSHKTGRVHHLLSDLELAVFLSLEWESSVLDIREQFPLLPSDTGQIAIDSGIKHPVIRGVDQVMSTDF
;
A
#
# COMPACT_ATOMS: atom_id res chain seq x y z
N MET A 1 17.08 15.90 -8.24
CA MET A 1 16.93 15.19 -6.95
C MET A 1 16.91 13.70 -7.23
N ALA A 2 17.68 12.89 -6.50
CA ALA A 2 17.74 11.44 -6.71
C ALA A 2 16.36 10.81 -6.49
N LYS A 3 15.90 9.96 -7.41
CA LYS A 3 14.64 9.22 -7.26
C LYS A 3 14.70 8.38 -5.99
N ALA A 4 13.80 8.60 -5.05
CA ALA A 4 13.65 7.67 -3.92
C ALA A 4 13.25 6.30 -4.49
N ASN A 5 14.01 5.27 -4.16
CA ASN A 5 13.69 3.91 -4.59
C ASN A 5 12.49 3.44 -3.77
N SER A 6 11.45 2.95 -4.44
CA SER A 6 10.25 2.34 -3.85
C SER A 6 10.53 0.99 -3.15
N SER A 7 11.79 0.72 -2.79
CA SER A 7 12.25 -0.56 -2.27
C SER A 7 12.62 -0.44 -0.81
N PHE A 8 12.28 -1.45 -0.02
CA PHE A 8 12.60 -1.51 1.40
C PHE A 8 13.65 -2.59 1.70
N SER A 9 14.54 -2.29 2.64
CA SER A 9 15.41 -3.30 3.26
C SER A 9 14.63 -4.13 4.27
N GLU A 10 15.17 -5.29 4.66
CA GLU A 10 14.56 -6.14 5.70
C GLU A 10 14.30 -5.39 7.01
N VAL A 11 15.24 -4.54 7.44
CA VAL A 11 15.09 -3.71 8.64
C VAL A 11 13.94 -2.72 8.51
N GLN A 12 13.75 -2.14 7.32
CA GLN A 12 12.65 -1.23 7.04
C GLN A 12 11.30 -1.95 6.97
N ILE A 13 11.27 -3.18 6.45
CA ILE A 13 10.07 -4.03 6.43
C ILE A 13 9.68 -4.40 7.86
N ALA A 14 10.62 -4.92 8.66
CA ALA A 14 10.39 -5.30 10.05
C ALA A 14 9.90 -4.10 10.90
N ARG A 15 10.48 -2.91 10.66
CA ARG A 15 10.03 -1.68 11.32
C ARG A 15 8.57 -1.35 10.98
N ARG A 16 8.16 -1.42 9.72
CA ARG A 16 6.77 -1.15 9.30
C ARG A 16 5.76 -2.11 9.91
N ILE A 17 6.13 -3.39 9.99
CA ILE A 17 5.31 -4.41 10.66
C ILE A 17 5.13 -4.03 12.13
N LYS A 18 6.21 -3.62 12.82
CA LYS A 18 6.15 -3.16 14.22
C LYS A 18 5.33 -1.88 14.41
N GLU A 19 5.33 -0.99 13.42
CA GLU A 19 4.49 0.21 13.40
C GLU A 19 3.00 -0.10 13.12
N GLY A 20 2.63 -1.35 12.88
CA GLY A 20 1.24 -1.75 12.65
C GLY A 20 0.73 -1.41 11.25
N ARG A 21 1.62 -1.19 10.27
CA ARG A 21 1.20 -0.92 8.89
C ARG A 21 0.46 -2.11 8.28
N GLY A 22 -0.64 -1.82 7.59
CA GLY A 22 -1.59 -2.80 7.07
C GLY A 22 -2.60 -3.30 8.10
N GLN A 23 -2.48 -2.90 9.37
CA GLN A 23 -3.40 -3.30 10.44
C GLN A 23 -4.41 -2.19 10.73
N GLY A 24 -5.47 -2.54 11.45
CA GLY A 24 -6.55 -1.63 11.80
C GLY A 24 -7.67 -1.57 10.75
N HIS A 25 -8.69 -0.77 11.08
CA HIS A 25 -9.88 -0.55 10.27
C HIS A 25 -10.32 0.92 10.39
N GLY A 26 -10.97 1.46 9.36
CA GLY A 26 -11.47 2.82 9.33
C GLY A 26 -10.38 3.84 9.66
N LYS A 27 -10.62 4.67 10.69
CA LYS A 27 -9.69 5.73 11.14
C LYS A 27 -8.35 5.22 11.67
N ASP A 28 -8.32 3.96 12.14
CA ASP A 28 -7.14 3.36 12.78
C ASP A 28 -6.30 2.55 11.78
N TYR A 29 -6.74 2.44 10.51
CA TYR A 29 -5.97 1.78 9.47
C TYR A 29 -4.76 2.61 9.05
N ILE A 30 -3.61 1.94 8.89
CA ILE A 30 -2.36 2.56 8.44
C ILE A 30 -1.93 1.89 7.13
N PRO A 31 -1.86 2.61 5.99
CA PRO A 31 -1.48 2.02 4.71
C PRO A 31 -0.03 1.54 4.71
N TRP A 32 0.29 0.50 3.94
CA TRP A 32 1.66 -0.02 3.83
C TRP A 32 2.60 1.02 3.22
N LEU A 33 2.14 1.64 2.13
CA LEU A 33 2.87 2.64 1.35
C LEU A 33 2.30 4.04 1.62
N THR A 34 3.17 5.04 1.59
CA THR A 34 2.76 6.45 1.66
C THR A 34 3.33 7.24 0.47
N VAL A 35 2.68 8.36 0.15
CA VAL A 35 3.11 9.29 -0.91
C VAL A 35 4.56 9.78 -0.77
N GLN A 36 5.12 9.78 0.45
CA GLN A 36 6.52 10.16 0.68
C GLN A 36 7.51 9.04 0.34
N GLU A 37 7.06 7.79 0.41
CA GLU A 37 7.91 6.60 0.33
C GLU A 37 7.99 6.04 -1.09
N VAL A 38 6.93 6.21 -1.87
CA VAL A 38 6.87 5.80 -3.28
C VAL A 38 6.68 7.04 -4.13
N PRO A 39 7.77 7.64 -4.65
CA PRO A 39 7.63 8.75 -5.58
C PRO A 39 6.99 8.23 -6.86
N SER A 40 5.76 8.65 -7.11
CA SER A 40 5.08 8.35 -8.36
C SER A 40 5.89 8.90 -9.53
N SER A 41 5.93 8.17 -10.65
CA SER A 41 6.34 8.76 -11.94
C SER A 41 5.35 9.83 -12.41
N GLY A 42 4.10 9.76 -11.93
CA GLY A 42 3.05 10.76 -12.09
C GLY A 42 2.86 11.62 -10.84
N ARG A 43 1.60 11.78 -10.40
CA ARG A 43 1.19 12.61 -9.25
C ARG A 43 0.57 11.75 -8.14
N SER A 44 0.99 12.01 -6.91
CA SER A 44 0.41 11.44 -5.69
C SER A 44 -0.59 12.39 -5.03
N HIS A 45 -1.54 11.86 -4.26
CA HIS A 45 -2.59 12.62 -3.59
C HIS A 45 -2.70 12.27 -2.11
N ARG A 46 -3.03 13.28 -1.30
CA ARG A 46 -3.49 13.11 0.07
C ARG A 46 -4.89 13.69 0.17
N ILE A 47 -5.88 12.84 0.41
CA ILE A 47 -7.30 13.23 0.39
C ILE A 47 -8.02 12.70 1.63
N TYR A 48 -8.87 13.53 2.24
CA TYR A 48 -9.67 13.14 3.38
C TYR A 48 -10.89 12.33 2.94
N SER A 49 -11.19 11.23 3.63
CA SER A 49 -12.40 10.43 3.46
C SER A 49 -13.38 10.71 4.59
N HIS A 50 -14.64 10.93 4.24
CA HIS A 50 -15.73 11.08 5.20
C HIS A 50 -16.14 9.71 5.76
N LYS A 51 -16.03 8.65 4.94
CA LYS A 51 -16.34 7.27 5.36
C LYS A 51 -15.37 6.76 6.43
N THR A 52 -14.07 7.01 6.25
CA THR A 52 -13.05 6.44 7.15
C THR A 52 -12.53 7.44 8.18
N GLY A 53 -12.80 8.73 8.01
CA GLY A 53 -12.35 9.79 8.94
C GLY A 53 -10.83 10.02 8.95
N ARG A 54 -10.11 9.62 7.89
CA ARG A 54 -8.65 9.78 7.77
C ARG A 54 -8.23 10.30 6.41
N VAL A 55 -6.97 10.70 6.30
CA VAL A 55 -6.35 11.10 5.04
C VAL A 55 -5.76 9.86 4.36
N HIS A 56 -6.24 9.55 3.17
CA HIS A 56 -5.77 8.46 2.32
C HIS A 56 -4.53 8.85 1.54
N HIS A 57 -3.66 7.88 1.27
CA HIS A 57 -2.42 8.03 0.51
C HIS A 57 -2.52 7.35 -0.86
N LEU A 58 -2.72 8.13 -1.91
CA LEU A 58 -2.92 7.63 -3.28
C LEU A 58 -1.69 7.95 -4.13
N LEU A 59 -1.17 6.96 -4.84
CA LEU A 59 0.12 7.01 -5.53
C LEU A 59 -0.03 7.32 -7.03
N SER A 60 -1.25 7.53 -7.52
CA SER A 60 -1.52 7.91 -8.90
C SER A 60 -2.85 8.66 -9.07
N ASP A 61 -3.02 9.33 -10.22
CA ASP A 61 -4.30 9.91 -10.62
C ASP A 61 -5.38 8.83 -10.85
N LEU A 62 -4.98 7.60 -11.23
CA LEU A 62 -5.90 6.47 -11.39
C LEU A 62 -6.42 6.00 -10.04
N GLU A 63 -5.55 5.86 -9.04
CA GLU A 63 -5.97 5.56 -7.67
C GLU A 63 -6.88 6.64 -7.10
N LEU A 64 -6.65 7.92 -7.42
CA LEU A 64 -7.59 9.00 -7.06
C LEU A 64 -8.97 8.79 -7.68
N ALA A 65 -9.06 8.44 -8.96
CA ALA A 65 -10.33 8.20 -9.62
C ALA A 65 -11.10 7.02 -8.99
N VAL A 66 -10.40 5.92 -8.69
CA VAL A 66 -10.99 4.76 -8.01
C VAL A 66 -11.44 5.13 -6.60
N PHE A 67 -10.57 5.79 -5.82
CA PHE A 67 -10.90 6.24 -4.47
C PHE A 67 -12.16 7.11 -4.44
N LEU A 68 -12.26 8.11 -5.32
CA LEU A 68 -13.43 8.99 -5.38
C LEU A 68 -14.71 8.23 -5.74
N SER A 69 -14.59 7.19 -6.57
CA SER A 69 -15.73 6.31 -6.90
C SER A 69 -16.17 5.51 -5.67
N LEU A 70 -15.22 4.90 -4.95
CA LEU A 70 -15.51 4.16 -3.71
C LEU A 70 -16.05 5.06 -2.59
N GLU A 71 -15.53 6.28 -2.46
CA GLU A 71 -15.99 7.27 -1.49
C GLU A 71 -17.42 7.74 -1.78
N TRP A 72 -17.86 7.73 -3.05
CA TRP A 72 -19.22 8.10 -3.43
C TRP A 72 -20.24 6.98 -3.18
N GLU A 73 -19.86 5.73 -3.38
CA GLU A 73 -20.75 4.57 -3.24
C GLU A 73 -21.31 4.44 -1.82
N SER A 74 -22.63 4.46 -1.67
CA SER A 74 -23.29 4.50 -0.35
C SER A 74 -23.07 3.23 0.48
N SER A 75 -22.85 2.09 -0.18
CA SER A 75 -22.64 0.78 0.44
C SER A 75 -21.23 0.57 1.00
N VAL A 76 -20.24 1.37 0.56
CA VAL A 76 -18.85 1.25 1.03
C VAL A 76 -18.74 1.75 2.47
N LEU A 77 -18.24 0.90 3.37
CA LEU A 77 -18.09 1.19 4.80
C LEU A 77 -16.66 1.57 5.20
N ASP A 78 -15.67 0.96 4.54
CA ASP A 78 -14.26 1.17 4.81
C ASP A 78 -13.50 1.07 3.48
N ILE A 79 -12.39 1.80 3.39
CA ILE A 79 -11.48 1.80 2.25
C ILE A 79 -10.09 1.65 2.87
N ARG A 80 -9.30 0.66 2.43
CA ARG A 80 -7.97 0.39 2.99
C ARG A 80 -6.95 0.33 1.87
N GLU A 81 -6.40 1.50 1.55
CA GLU A 81 -5.47 1.66 0.45
C GLU A 81 -4.08 1.10 0.77
N GLN A 82 -3.37 0.62 -0.25
CA GLN A 82 -2.03 0.05 -0.12
C GLN A 82 -1.98 -1.08 0.93
N PHE A 83 -2.93 -2.03 0.81
CA PHE A 83 -3.08 -3.14 1.73
C PHE A 83 -1.98 -4.19 1.54
N PRO A 84 -1.13 -4.46 2.53
CA PRO A 84 -0.03 -5.40 2.38
C PRO A 84 -0.52 -6.85 2.38
N LEU A 85 0.05 -7.65 1.49
CA LEU A 85 -0.15 -9.10 1.44
C LEU A 85 0.87 -9.78 2.35
N LEU A 86 0.47 -10.88 3.00
CA LEU A 86 1.35 -11.59 3.92
C LEU A 86 2.53 -12.22 3.13
N PRO A 87 3.79 -11.89 3.47
CA PRO A 87 4.93 -12.34 2.67
C PRO A 87 5.12 -13.85 2.61
N SER A 88 4.70 -14.59 3.64
CA SER A 88 4.72 -16.06 3.61
C SER A 88 3.79 -16.61 2.53
N ASP A 89 2.62 -16.01 2.36
CA ASP A 89 1.59 -16.47 1.43
C ASP A 89 2.01 -16.12 0.00
N THR A 90 2.47 -14.89 -0.24
CA THR A 90 2.96 -14.49 -1.57
C THR A 90 4.21 -15.28 -1.97
N GLY A 91 5.08 -15.60 -1.01
CA GLY A 91 6.23 -16.48 -1.22
C GLY A 91 5.81 -17.89 -1.63
N GLN A 92 4.82 -18.48 -0.96
CA GLN A 92 4.30 -19.80 -1.31
C GLN A 92 3.60 -19.77 -2.69
N ILE A 93 2.78 -18.76 -2.97
CA ILE A 93 2.14 -18.57 -4.28
C ILE A 93 3.18 -18.48 -5.40
N ALA A 94 4.27 -17.74 -5.18
CA ALA A 94 5.36 -17.62 -6.15
C ALA A 94 6.01 -18.98 -6.46
N ILE A 95 6.25 -19.81 -5.43
CA ILE A 95 6.76 -21.17 -5.58
C ILE A 95 5.77 -22.03 -6.38
N ASP A 96 4.51 -22.06 -5.96
CA ASP A 96 3.47 -22.94 -6.54
C ASP A 96 3.15 -22.56 -8.00
N SER A 97 3.18 -21.26 -8.32
CA SER A 97 2.93 -20.75 -9.67
C SER A 97 4.15 -20.77 -10.58
N GLY A 98 5.34 -21.09 -10.06
CA GLY A 98 6.60 -21.01 -10.81
C GLY A 98 6.98 -19.59 -11.25
N ILE A 99 6.45 -18.57 -10.57
CA ILE A 99 6.74 -17.16 -10.84
C ILE A 99 7.75 -16.66 -9.81
N LYS A 100 8.79 -15.94 -10.25
CA LYS A 100 9.76 -15.35 -9.33
C LYS A 100 9.10 -14.28 -8.46
N HIS A 101 9.21 -14.41 -7.14
CA HIS A 101 8.72 -13.42 -6.19
C HIS A 101 9.36 -12.04 -6.42
N PRO A 102 8.65 -10.91 -6.19
CA PRO A 102 9.24 -9.58 -6.30
C PRO A 102 10.43 -9.37 -5.36
N VAL A 103 11.62 -9.19 -5.95
CA VAL A 103 12.88 -8.98 -5.22
C VAL A 103 13.55 -7.70 -5.70
N ILE A 104 13.96 -6.84 -4.76
CA ILE A 104 14.77 -5.66 -5.06
C ILE A 104 16.03 -5.71 -4.20
N ARG A 105 17.21 -5.65 -4.85
CA ARG A 105 18.52 -5.70 -4.18
C ARG A 105 18.70 -6.91 -3.26
N GLY A 106 18.15 -8.06 -3.66
CA GLY A 106 18.23 -9.32 -2.91
C GLY A 106 17.25 -9.43 -1.74
N VAL A 107 16.35 -8.47 -1.55
CA VAL A 107 15.33 -8.49 -0.49
C VAL A 107 13.95 -8.70 -1.11
N ASP A 108 13.25 -9.72 -0.64
CA ASP A 108 11.84 -9.96 -0.99
C ASP A 108 10.99 -8.80 -0.51
N GLN A 109 10.23 -8.21 -1.42
CA GLN A 109 9.40 -7.04 -1.13
C GLN A 109 8.00 -7.48 -0.70
N VAL A 110 7.45 -6.80 0.30
CA VAL A 110 6.04 -6.97 0.67
C VAL A 110 5.17 -6.42 -0.47
N MET A 111 4.37 -7.29 -1.08
CA MET A 111 3.40 -6.90 -2.09
C MET A 111 2.22 -6.20 -1.44
N SER A 112 1.54 -5.32 -2.18
CA SER A 112 0.32 -4.66 -1.73
C SER A 112 -0.73 -4.61 -2.83
N THR A 113 -2.00 -4.57 -2.42
CA THR A 113 -3.15 -4.26 -3.27
C THR A 113 -3.59 -2.82 -3.03
N ASP A 114 -3.98 -2.12 -4.08
CA ASP A 114 -4.25 -0.68 -3.98
C ASP A 114 -5.47 -0.34 -3.11
N PHE A 115 -6.53 -1.17 -3.08
CA PHE A 115 -7.75 -1.01 -2.25
C PHE A 115 -8.36 -2.35 -1.82
#